data_AF-A0A009YN23-F1
#
_entry.id   AF-A0A009YN23-F1
#
_cell.length_a   1.000
_cell.length_b   1.000
_cell.length_c   1.000
_cell.angle_alpha   90.00
_cell.angle_beta   90.00
_cell.angle_gamma   90.00
#
_symmetry.space_group_name_H-M   'P 1'
#
loop_
_entity.id
_entity.type
_entity.pdbx_description
1 polymer ?
#
loop_
_entity_poly.entity_id
_entity_poly.type
_entity_poly.pdbx_seq_one_letter_code
_entity_poly.pdbx_strand_id
1 'polypeptide(L)' 'MKRLLPTSTAGSLPKPSWIAEPEKLWSPWKLQGDELVQGKRDALSLSLH' A
#
# COMPACT_ATOMS: atom_id res chain seq x y z
N MET A 1 -10.67 22.66 13.36
CA MET A 1 -9.82 23.57 12.56
C MET A 1 -10.21 23.47 11.10
N LYS A 2 -10.44 24.61 10.42
CA LYS A 2 -10.66 24.64 8.96
C LYS A 2 -9.29 24.61 8.28
N ARG A 3 -8.97 23.56 7.51
CA ARG A 3 -7.68 23.45 6.80
C ARG A 3 -7.70 24.36 5.56
N LEU A 4 -6.73 25.27 5.48
CA LEU A 4 -6.48 26.08 4.30
C LEU A 4 -5.69 25.21 3.33
N LEU A 5 -6.29 24.83 2.19
CA LEU A 5 -5.73 23.94 1.16
C LEU A 5 -5.51 22.48 1.64
N PRO A 6 -6.58 21.67 1.75
CA PRO A 6 -6.42 20.25 2.04
C PRO A 6 -5.62 19.55 0.94
N THR A 7 -4.57 18.82 1.32
CA THR A 7 -3.75 18.03 0.40
C THR A 7 -4.26 16.60 0.30
N SER A 8 -4.08 15.99 -0.88
CA SER A 8 -4.32 14.57 -1.12
C SER A 8 -3.35 14.06 -2.18
N THR A 9 -3.16 12.75 -2.24
CA THR A 9 -2.46 12.10 -3.35
C THR A 9 -3.46 11.69 -4.43
N ALA A 10 -2.96 11.30 -5.61
CA ALA A 10 -3.79 10.77 -6.69
C ALA A 10 -4.28 9.32 -6.44
N GLY A 11 -3.76 8.64 -5.40
CA GLY A 11 -4.12 7.27 -5.08
C GLY A 11 -2.95 6.43 -4.57
N SER A 12 -2.60 5.38 -5.33
CA SER A 12 -1.68 4.32 -4.90
C SER A 12 -0.35 4.80 -4.35
N LEU A 13 0.13 4.14 -3.28
CA LEU A 13 1.49 4.25 -2.76
C LEU A 13 2.30 2.96 -3.05
N PRO A 14 3.64 3.01 -2.96
CA PRO A 14 4.48 1.83 -3.16
C PRO A 14 4.12 0.69 -2.20
N LYS A 15 4.04 -0.53 -2.72
CA LYS A 15 3.83 -1.72 -1.89
C LYS A 15 5.16 -2.10 -1.21
N PRO A 16 5.14 -2.58 0.04
CA PRO A 16 6.33 -3.13 0.66
C PRO A 16 6.93 -4.29 -0.15
N SER A 17 8.27 -4.38 -0.18
CA SER A 17 9.00 -5.35 -1.01
C SER A 17 8.70 -6.81 -0.67
N TRP A 18 8.17 -7.09 0.52
CA TRP A 18 7.79 -8.44 0.95
C TRP A 18 6.44 -8.91 0.37
N ILE A 19 5.56 -8.01 -0.11
CA ILE A 19 4.25 -8.39 -0.66
C ILE A 19 4.19 -8.34 -2.20
N ALA A 20 5.03 -7.52 -2.83
CA ALA A 20 5.12 -7.37 -4.29
C ALA A 20 6.52 -6.90 -4.71
N GLU A 21 6.90 -7.12 -5.98
CA GLU A 21 8.10 -6.54 -6.58
C GLU A 21 7.98 -5.00 -6.64
N PRO A 22 8.98 -4.23 -6.14
CA PRO A 22 9.00 -2.77 -6.20
C PRO A 22 9.03 -2.23 -7.63
N GLU A 23 8.61 -0.97 -7.81
CA GLU A 23 8.80 -0.18 -9.04
C GLU A 23 8.25 -0.82 -10.34
N LYS A 24 7.29 -1.75 -10.20
CA LYS A 24 6.73 -2.51 -11.31
C LYS A 24 5.21 -2.38 -11.38
N LEU A 25 4.72 -2.01 -12.55
CA LEU A 25 3.29 -2.04 -12.85
C LEU A 25 2.81 -3.49 -12.95
N TRP A 26 1.59 -3.76 -12.47
CA TRP A 26 0.99 -5.09 -12.43
C TRP A 26 1.89 -6.16 -11.77
N SER A 27 2.69 -5.77 -10.77
CA SER A 27 3.52 -6.66 -9.97
C SER A 27 2.67 -7.76 -9.32
N PRO A 28 3.00 -9.06 -9.52
CA PRO A 28 2.25 -10.16 -8.90
C PRO A 28 2.44 -10.16 -7.39
N TRP A 29 1.45 -10.72 -6.69
CA TRP A 29 1.54 -10.91 -5.24
C TRP A 29 2.56 -12.00 -4.90
N LYS A 30 3.48 -11.69 -4.00
CA LYS A 30 4.45 -12.66 -3.46
C LYS A 30 3.82 -13.63 -2.46
N LEU A 31 2.79 -13.18 -1.74
CA LEU A 31 2.03 -13.98 -0.78
C LEU A 31 0.74 -14.53 -1.39
N GLN A 32 0.20 -15.60 -0.80
CA GLN A 32 -1.07 -16.22 -1.19
C GLN A 32 -1.92 -16.56 0.05
N GLY A 33 -3.20 -16.90 -0.16
CA GLY A 33 -4.10 -17.31 0.91
C GLY A 33 -4.22 -16.29 2.03
N ASP A 34 -4.25 -16.76 3.28
CA ASP A 34 -4.41 -15.92 4.47
C ASP A 34 -3.23 -14.98 4.70
N GLU A 35 -2.01 -15.38 4.34
CA GLU A 35 -0.83 -14.53 4.43
C GLU A 35 -0.97 -13.30 3.52
N LEU A 36 -1.55 -13.46 2.33
CA LEU A 36 -1.81 -12.32 1.45
C LEU A 36 -2.86 -11.38 2.07
N VAL A 37 -3.87 -11.92 2.72
CA VAL A 37 -4.92 -11.11 3.36
C VAL A 37 -4.32 -10.31 4.52
N GLN A 38 -3.54 -10.96 5.39
CA GLN A 38 -2.87 -10.29 6.50
C GLN A 38 -1.84 -9.27 5.99
N GLY A 39 -1.05 -9.66 5.00
CA GLY A 39 -0.07 -8.78 4.39
C GLY A 39 -0.68 -7.51 3.79
N LYS A 40 -1.84 -7.61 3.15
CA LYS A 40 -2.53 -6.42 2.65
C LYS A 40 -2.94 -5.46 3.78
N ARG A 41 -3.35 -5.98 4.93
CA ARG A 41 -3.69 -5.16 6.11
C ARG A 41 -2.46 -4.49 6.70
N ASP A 42 -1.36 -5.23 6.83
CA ASP A 42 -0.11 -4.68 7.36
C ASP A 42 0.46 -3.59 6.44
N ALA A 43 0.43 -3.81 5.12
CA ALA A 43 0.83 -2.81 4.13
C ALA A 43 -0.04 -1.54 4.17
N LEU A 44 -1.35 -1.67 4.42
CA LEU A 44 -2.24 -0.53 4.61
C LEU A 44 -1.86 0.28 5.85
N SER A 45 -1.63 -0.39 6.98
CA SER A 45 -1.21 0.27 8.23
C SER A 45 0.08 1.07 8.06
N LEU A 46 1.04 0.54 7.31
CA LEU A 46 2.29 1.25 6.99
C LEU A 46 2.09 2.46 6.06
N SER A 47 1.03 2.48 5.27
CA SER A 47 0.72 3.57 4.34
C SER A 47 0.02 4.76 5.01
N LEU A 48 -0.51 4.58 6.22
CA LEU A 48 -1.27 5.58 6.97
C LEU A 48 -0.33 6.35 7.93
N HIS A 49 0.42 7.30 7.38
CA HIS A 49 1.19 8.28 8.15
C HIS A 49 0.43 9.60 8.28
#